data_AF-A0A383BK20-F1
#
_entry.id   AF-A0A383BK20-F1
#
_cell.length_a   1.000
_cell.length_b   1.000
_cell.length_c   1.000
_cell.angle_alpha   90.00
_cell.angle_beta   90.00
_cell.angle_gamma   90.00
#
_symmetry.space_group_name_H-M   'P 1'
#
loop_
_entity.id
_entity.type
_entity.pdbx_description
1 polymer ?
#
loop_
_entity_poly.entity_id
_entity_poly.type
_entity_poly.pdbx_seq_one_letter_code
_entity_poly.pdbx_strand_id
1 'polypeptide(L)'
;MLESGEDGPRVLYRDIFPLRLDEVTKALPLGYTSSVDEDGRHWVSGPPWGSRNDSKWGWYDPSKFGDKMRRIRGDLPAPTVVAHLAKDGYMFVHPDEHRTITVREAARFQSFPDSYDFSAGGSNPISSQFRQVGNAVPPLLALALGCEVMRSMGHDLEYTLSDVFPKAD
;
A
#
# COMPACT_ATOMS: atom_id res chain seq x y z
N MET A 1 10.87 -16.13 9.64
CA MET A 1 9.56 -15.68 9.11
C MET A 1 8.94 -14.76 10.15
N LEU A 2 8.45 -13.60 9.75
CA LEU A 2 7.63 -12.78 10.65
C LEU A 2 6.28 -13.48 10.77
N GLU A 3 5.99 -14.05 11.95
CA GLU A 3 4.71 -14.72 12.19
C GLU A 3 3.61 -13.66 12.23
N SER A 4 2.92 -13.54 11.10
CA SER A 4 1.83 -12.61 10.92
C SER A 4 0.47 -13.27 11.15
N GLY A 5 0.06 -13.57 12.39
CA GLY A 5 -1.26 -14.12 12.76
C GLY A 5 -2.46 -13.16 12.72
N GLU A 6 -3.64 -13.69 12.39
CA GLU A 6 -4.97 -13.07 12.22
C GLU A 6 -5.61 -12.56 13.52
N ASP A 7 -5.23 -13.07 14.68
CA ASP A 7 -5.97 -12.84 15.94
C ASP A 7 -5.38 -11.75 16.87
N GLY A 8 -4.48 -10.89 16.35
CA GLY A 8 -3.83 -9.83 17.14
C GLY A 8 -3.78 -8.47 16.42
N PRO A 9 -3.76 -7.33 17.16
CA PRO A 9 -3.76 -5.99 16.57
C PRO A 9 -2.41 -5.69 15.87
N ARG A 10 -2.47 -5.47 14.55
CA ARG A 10 -1.30 -5.22 13.67
C ARG A 10 -1.27 -3.79 13.14
N VAL A 11 -0.16 -3.14 13.40
CA VAL A 11 0.19 -1.78 12.99
C VAL A 11 1.70 -1.82 12.75
N LEU A 12 2.28 -1.41 11.60
CA LEU A 12 3.76 -1.50 11.43
C LEU A 12 4.49 -0.62 12.45
N TYR A 13 3.81 0.41 12.95
CA TYR A 13 4.27 1.12 14.12
C TYR A 13 4.44 0.17 15.30
N ARG A 14 3.59 -0.81 15.61
CA ARG A 14 3.86 -1.79 16.69
C ARG A 14 5.02 -2.76 16.40
N ASP A 15 5.21 -3.16 15.15
CA ASP A 15 6.28 -4.10 14.78
C ASP A 15 7.68 -3.46 14.88
N ILE A 16 7.76 -2.13 14.70
CA ILE A 16 9.00 -1.35 14.89
C ILE A 16 9.03 -0.64 16.25
N PHE A 17 7.90 -0.16 16.75
CA PHE A 17 7.77 0.72 17.89
C PHE A 17 6.73 0.18 18.91
N PRO A 18 7.13 -0.18 20.14
CA PRO A 18 8.46 0.00 20.69
C PRO A 18 9.45 -1.12 20.33
N LEU A 19 8.97 -2.23 19.74
CA LEU A 19 9.67 -3.52 19.78
C LEU A 19 11.03 -3.59 19.07
N ARG A 20 11.25 -2.82 18.00
CA ARG A 20 12.50 -2.81 17.21
C ARG A 20 13.09 -1.40 17.05
N LEU A 21 12.72 -0.47 17.92
CA LEU A 21 13.17 0.91 17.83
C LEU A 21 14.70 0.98 17.96
N ASP A 22 15.28 0.19 18.84
CA ASP A 22 16.72 0.10 19.03
C ASP A 22 17.46 -0.42 17.79
N GLU A 23 16.85 -1.35 17.05
CA GLU A 23 17.43 -1.86 15.80
C GLU A 23 17.39 -0.80 14.70
N VAL A 24 16.27 -0.10 14.56
CA VAL A 24 16.11 0.95 13.55
C VAL A 24 17.02 2.15 13.84
N THR A 25 17.14 2.57 15.10
CA THR A 25 18.03 3.66 15.49
C THR A 25 19.50 3.33 15.25
N LYS A 26 19.91 2.06 15.46
CA LYS A 26 21.27 1.57 15.11
C LYS A 26 21.51 1.46 13.60
N ALA A 27 20.46 1.24 12.82
CA ALA A 27 20.52 1.13 11.37
C ALA A 27 20.45 2.50 10.65
N LEU A 28 20.40 3.62 11.40
CA LEU A 28 20.38 4.95 10.80
C LEU A 28 21.66 5.20 9.97
N PRO A 29 21.54 5.79 8.77
CA PRO A 29 22.70 6.14 7.96
C PRO A 29 23.59 7.18 8.67
N LEU A 30 24.85 7.26 8.25
CA LEU A 30 25.78 8.30 8.72
C LEU A 30 25.18 9.70 8.55
N GLY A 31 25.28 10.52 9.61
CA GLY A 31 24.72 11.87 9.65
C GLY A 31 23.27 11.95 10.12
N TYR A 32 22.62 10.81 10.43
CA TYR A 32 21.30 10.78 11.05
C TYR A 32 21.40 10.44 12.54
N THR A 33 20.60 11.10 13.36
CA THR A 33 20.53 10.91 14.81
C THR A 33 19.10 10.83 15.28
N SER A 34 18.79 9.94 16.22
CA SER A 34 17.47 9.86 16.85
C SER A 34 17.45 10.58 18.20
N SER A 35 16.33 11.21 18.54
CA SER A 35 16.05 11.78 19.86
C SER A 35 14.59 11.57 20.25
N VAL A 36 14.29 11.76 21.54
CA VAL A 36 12.93 11.69 22.09
C VAL A 36 12.66 13.03 22.76
N ASP A 37 11.48 13.61 22.54
CA ASP A 37 11.07 14.83 23.23
C ASP A 37 10.44 14.54 24.60
N GLU A 38 10.09 15.62 25.32
CA GLU A 38 9.50 15.56 26.66
C GLU A 38 8.14 14.84 26.69
N ASP A 39 7.43 14.84 25.55
CA ASP A 39 6.14 14.16 25.36
C ASP A 39 6.30 12.67 24.97
N GLY A 40 7.54 12.16 24.89
CA GLY A 40 7.83 10.78 24.51
C GLY A 40 7.75 10.51 22.99
N ARG A 41 7.70 11.54 22.16
CA ARG A 41 7.67 11.42 20.71
C ARG A 41 9.08 11.31 20.16
N HIS A 42 9.26 10.37 19.24
CA HIS A 42 10.53 10.09 18.62
C HIS A 42 10.77 10.99 17.40
N TRP A 43 12.00 11.45 17.28
CA TRP A 43 12.46 12.31 16.21
C TRP A 43 13.73 11.74 15.59
N VAL A 44 13.88 11.94 14.29
CA VAL A 44 15.14 11.72 13.57
C VAL A 44 15.56 13.05 12.97
N SER A 45 16.79 13.46 13.24
CA SER A 45 17.44 14.59 12.60
C SER A 45 18.49 14.07 11.63
N GLY A 46 18.70 14.78 10.53
CA GLY A 46 19.66 14.40 9.51
C GLY A 46 20.17 15.58 8.69
N PRO A 47 21.00 15.31 7.67
CA PRO A 47 21.53 16.35 6.80
C PRO A 47 20.42 17.10 6.04
N PRO A 48 20.72 18.29 5.50
CA PRO A 48 19.78 19.05 4.68
C PRO A 48 19.12 18.18 3.59
N TRP A 49 17.80 18.27 3.48
CA TRP A 49 17.01 17.52 2.51
C TRP A 49 16.08 18.45 1.74
N GLY A 50 16.20 18.43 0.41
CA GLY A 50 15.50 19.37 -0.45
C GLY A 50 15.92 20.82 -0.16
N SER A 51 14.95 21.69 0.12
CA SER A 51 15.18 23.10 0.43
C SER A 51 15.38 23.39 1.92
N ARG A 52 15.41 22.36 2.78
CA ARG A 52 15.50 22.53 4.24
C ARG A 52 16.95 22.37 4.73
N ASN A 53 17.45 23.38 5.43
CA ASN A 53 18.79 23.38 6.02
C ASN A 53 18.91 22.54 7.30
N ASP A 54 17.80 22.31 8.02
CA ASP A 54 17.73 21.41 9.17
C ASP A 54 16.54 20.47 8.98
N SER A 55 16.84 19.20 8.71
CA SER A 55 15.81 18.23 8.38
C SER A 55 15.54 17.36 9.59
N LYS A 56 14.35 17.58 10.16
CA LYS A 56 13.84 16.86 11.31
C LYS A 56 12.54 16.16 10.95
N TRP A 57 12.48 14.85 11.21
CA TRP A 57 11.33 13.99 10.93
C TRP A 57 10.78 13.43 12.23
N GLY A 58 9.52 13.76 12.50
CA GLY A 58 8.80 13.24 13.66
C GLY A 58 8.16 11.91 13.31
N TRP A 59 8.29 10.95 14.21
CA TRP A 59 7.56 9.70 14.16
C TRP A 59 6.05 10.01 14.35
N TYR A 60 5.20 9.26 13.65
CA TYR A 60 3.75 9.34 13.80
C TYR A 60 3.36 8.85 15.19
N ASP A 61 2.35 9.49 15.77
CA ASP A 61 1.75 9.05 17.03
C ASP A 61 0.93 7.77 16.77
N PRO A 62 1.32 6.61 17.34
CA PRO A 62 0.63 5.35 17.09
C PRO A 62 -0.84 5.36 17.55
N SER A 63 -1.18 6.20 18.52
CA SER A 63 -2.56 6.31 19.03
C SER A 63 -3.49 7.04 18.05
N LYS A 64 -2.93 7.88 17.17
CA LYS A 64 -3.68 8.70 16.20
C LYS A 64 -3.55 8.17 14.77
N PHE A 65 -2.43 7.54 14.45
CA PHE A 65 -2.07 7.11 13.09
C PHE A 65 -1.74 5.62 13.07
N GLY A 66 -2.69 4.80 13.50
CA GLY A 66 -2.54 3.35 13.65
C GLY A 66 -2.47 2.56 12.32
N ASP A 67 -2.56 3.23 11.17
CA ASP A 67 -2.51 2.65 9.83
C ASP A 67 -1.28 3.12 9.03
N LYS A 68 -0.55 4.13 9.52
CA LYS A 68 0.63 4.67 8.84
C LYS A 68 1.83 3.76 9.06
N MET A 69 2.53 3.50 7.95
CA MET A 69 3.51 2.42 7.87
C MET A 69 2.73 1.14 8.23
N ARG A 70 2.23 0.40 7.25
CA ARG A 70 1.51 -0.86 7.46
C ARG A 70 1.97 -1.86 6.43
N ARG A 71 2.41 -3.05 6.88
CA ARG A 71 2.68 -4.18 5.99
C ARG A 71 1.36 -4.80 5.57
N ILE A 72 1.20 -4.98 4.28
CA ILE A 72 0.08 -5.74 3.74
C ILE A 72 0.26 -7.20 4.16
N ARG A 73 -0.86 -7.86 4.40
CA ARG A 73 -0.92 -9.27 4.73
C ARG A 73 -1.10 -10.08 3.45
N GLY A 74 -0.23 -11.05 3.23
CA GLY A 74 -0.33 -11.94 2.07
C GLY A 74 -1.46 -12.96 2.19
N ASP A 75 -1.92 -13.22 3.41
CA ASP A 75 -2.97 -14.18 3.76
C ASP A 75 -4.37 -13.56 3.86
N LEU A 76 -4.48 -12.23 3.87
CA LEU A 76 -5.75 -11.52 3.96
C LEU A 76 -6.01 -10.64 2.72
N PRO A 77 -7.28 -10.27 2.48
CA PRO A 77 -7.61 -9.28 1.46
C PRO A 77 -6.82 -7.97 1.66
N ALA A 78 -6.34 -7.42 0.54
CA ALA A 78 -5.63 -6.16 0.54
C ALA A 78 -6.55 -4.99 0.99
N PRO A 79 -5.99 -3.96 1.66
CA PRO A 79 -6.74 -2.74 1.94
C PRO A 79 -7.11 -2.01 0.63
N THR A 80 -8.15 -1.17 0.69
CA THR A 80 -8.65 -0.42 -0.47
C THR A 80 -7.56 0.42 -1.14
N VAL A 81 -7.20 0.08 -2.38
CA VAL A 81 -6.21 0.82 -3.15
C VAL A 81 -6.73 2.23 -3.46
N VAL A 82 -6.04 3.25 -2.95
CA VAL A 82 -6.41 4.66 -3.11
C VAL A 82 -5.68 5.35 -4.25
N ALA A 83 -6.30 6.34 -4.89
CA ALA A 83 -5.69 7.10 -5.99
C ALA A 83 -4.43 7.88 -5.61
N HIS A 84 -4.30 8.23 -4.32
CA HIS A 84 -3.16 8.93 -3.77
C HIS A 84 -2.04 8.00 -3.30
N LEU A 85 -2.05 6.72 -3.68
CA LEU A 85 -1.07 5.72 -3.26
C LEU A 85 0.39 6.14 -3.50
N ALA A 86 0.66 6.96 -4.52
CA ALA A 86 1.98 7.51 -4.78
C ALA A 86 2.52 8.42 -3.65
N LYS A 87 1.64 9.01 -2.84
CA LYS A 87 1.97 9.87 -1.69
C LYS A 87 1.65 9.19 -0.36
N ASP A 88 0.63 8.34 -0.34
CA ASP A 88 0.14 7.62 0.84
C ASP A 88 0.61 6.16 0.90
N GLY A 89 1.70 5.83 0.20
CA GLY A 89 2.27 4.48 0.10
C GLY A 89 2.64 3.86 1.45
N TYR A 90 2.75 4.66 2.51
CA TYR A 90 3.01 4.18 3.87
C TYR A 90 1.95 3.22 4.39
N MET A 91 0.72 3.22 3.87
CA MET A 91 -0.30 2.22 4.27
C MET A 91 -0.16 0.87 3.54
N PHE A 92 0.76 0.79 2.57
CA PHE A 92 0.90 -0.32 1.62
C PHE A 92 2.36 -0.76 1.51
N VAL A 93 2.95 -1.17 2.64
CA VAL A 93 4.30 -1.77 2.67
C VAL A 93 4.21 -3.22 2.22
N HIS A 94 5.12 -3.65 1.36
CA HIS A 94 5.17 -5.02 0.86
C HIS A 94 5.29 -6.02 2.04
N PRO A 95 4.60 -7.18 2.02
CA PRO A 95 4.63 -8.13 3.13
C PRO A 95 6.06 -8.49 3.56
N ASP A 96 6.91 -8.89 2.62
CA ASP A 96 8.25 -9.41 2.90
C ASP A 96 9.40 -8.44 2.61
N GLU A 97 9.14 -7.37 1.84
CA GLU A 97 10.21 -6.50 1.33
C GLU A 97 10.19 -5.14 2.03
N HIS A 98 11.35 -4.48 2.13
CA HIS A 98 11.49 -3.18 2.79
C HIS A 98 11.14 -2.03 1.83
N ARG A 99 9.98 -2.10 1.19
CA ARG A 99 9.47 -1.08 0.25
C ARG A 99 7.95 -1.00 0.27
N THR A 100 7.39 0.06 -0.30
CA THR A 100 5.97 0.11 -0.63
C THR A 100 5.65 -0.76 -1.84
N ILE A 101 4.38 -1.08 -2.04
CA ILE A 101 3.94 -1.81 -3.23
C ILE A 101 4.19 -1.02 -4.51
N THR A 102 4.39 -1.74 -5.61
CA THR A 102 4.53 -1.20 -6.95
C THR A 102 3.18 -0.90 -7.58
N VAL A 103 3.18 -0.17 -8.71
CA VAL A 103 1.98 0.05 -9.54
C VAL A 103 1.37 -1.29 -9.96
N ARG A 104 2.20 -2.27 -10.34
CA ARG A 104 1.72 -3.58 -10.80
C ARG A 104 1.06 -4.38 -9.68
N GLU A 105 1.65 -4.37 -8.48
CA GLU A 105 1.05 -5.02 -7.31
C GLU A 105 -0.30 -4.36 -6.95
N ALA A 106 -0.38 -3.04 -6.98
CA ALA A 106 -1.64 -2.32 -6.79
C ALA A 106 -2.68 -2.65 -7.87
N ALA A 107 -2.25 -2.78 -9.13
CA ALA A 107 -3.12 -3.16 -10.24
C ALA A 107 -3.70 -4.57 -10.08
N ARG A 108 -2.91 -5.51 -9.57
CA ARG A 108 -3.39 -6.88 -9.25
C ARG A 108 -4.43 -6.87 -8.14
N PHE A 109 -4.29 -6.03 -7.12
CA PHE A 109 -5.35 -5.86 -6.10
C PHE A 109 -6.65 -5.33 -6.73
N GLN A 110 -6.55 -4.49 -7.75
CA GLN A 110 -7.68 -4.02 -8.53
C GLN A 110 -8.10 -4.99 -9.64
N SER A 111 -7.61 -6.23 -9.65
CA SER A 111 -7.95 -7.27 -10.63
C SER A 111 -7.63 -6.95 -12.10
N PHE A 112 -6.71 -6.02 -12.35
CA PHE A 112 -6.21 -5.79 -13.70
C PHE A 112 -5.39 -6.98 -14.20
N PRO A 113 -5.55 -7.37 -15.47
CA PRO A 113 -4.66 -8.36 -16.06
C PRO A 113 -3.23 -7.80 -16.13
N ASP A 114 -2.24 -8.67 -15.96
CA ASP A 114 -0.82 -8.27 -15.99
C ASP A 114 -0.40 -7.66 -17.34
N SER A 115 -1.10 -8.01 -18.43
CA SER A 115 -0.92 -7.45 -19.76
C SER A 115 -1.47 -6.03 -19.93
N TYR A 116 -2.29 -5.53 -18.99
CA TYR A 116 -2.82 -4.18 -19.07
C TYR A 116 -1.71 -3.16 -18.87
N ASP A 117 -1.51 -2.28 -19.85
CA ASP A 117 -0.52 -1.20 -19.77
C ASP A 117 -1.14 0.08 -19.20
N PHE A 118 -0.50 0.61 -18.15
CA PHE A 118 -0.84 1.91 -17.58
C PHE A 118 0.06 2.96 -18.20
N SER A 119 -0.27 3.37 -19.43
CA SER A 119 0.49 4.41 -20.10
C SER A 119 0.34 5.74 -19.35
N ALA A 120 1.45 6.38 -19.02
CA ALA A 120 1.46 7.68 -18.34
C ALA A 120 2.49 8.61 -18.98
N GLY A 121 2.03 9.78 -19.44
CA GLY A 121 2.89 10.85 -19.92
C GLY A 121 3.19 11.91 -18.84
N GLY A 122 4.12 12.81 -19.16
CA GLY A 122 4.43 14.00 -18.34
C GLY A 122 5.56 13.79 -17.32
N SER A 123 5.72 14.75 -16.40
CA SER A 123 6.87 14.84 -15.48
C SER A 123 6.82 13.87 -14.29
N ASN A 124 5.69 13.20 -14.03
CA ASN A 124 5.55 12.25 -12.93
C ASN A 124 4.70 11.02 -13.34
N PRO A 125 5.25 10.14 -14.19
CA PRO A 125 4.51 9.02 -14.76
C PRO A 125 4.02 8.04 -13.69
N ILE A 126 4.85 7.70 -12.69
CA ILE A 126 4.51 6.75 -11.62
C ILE A 126 3.30 7.22 -10.81
N SER A 127 3.26 8.50 -10.42
CA SER A 127 2.11 9.03 -9.66
C SER A 127 0.83 9.03 -10.48
N SER A 128 0.94 9.27 -11.78
CA SER A 128 -0.21 9.19 -12.70
C SER A 128 -0.72 7.76 -12.82
N GLN A 129 0.18 6.76 -12.93
CA GLN A 129 -0.20 5.35 -12.99
C GLN A 129 -0.91 4.89 -11.72
N PHE A 130 -0.38 5.23 -10.53
CA PHE A 130 -1.06 4.94 -9.27
C PHE A 130 -2.45 5.57 -9.20
N ARG A 131 -2.60 6.80 -9.71
CA ARG A 131 -3.90 7.47 -9.78
C ARG A 131 -4.87 6.76 -10.73
N GLN A 132 -4.39 6.26 -11.88
CA GLN A 132 -5.21 5.47 -12.79
C GLN A 132 -5.69 4.18 -12.10
N VAL A 133 -4.78 3.44 -11.46
CA VAL A 133 -5.12 2.21 -10.73
C VAL A 133 -6.10 2.48 -9.59
N GLY A 134 -5.84 3.48 -8.74
CA GLY A 134 -6.65 3.73 -7.56
C GLY A 134 -8.03 4.36 -7.84
N ASN A 135 -8.21 5.03 -8.98
CA ASN A 135 -9.52 5.55 -9.40
C ASN A 135 -10.33 4.56 -10.24
N ALA A 136 -9.72 3.49 -10.73
CA ALA A 136 -10.39 2.53 -11.60
C ALA A 136 -11.42 1.71 -10.84
N VAL A 137 -12.47 1.30 -11.55
CA VAL A 137 -13.34 0.20 -11.13
C VAL A 137 -12.60 -1.11 -11.41
N PRO A 138 -12.51 -2.05 -10.45
CA PRO A 138 -11.85 -3.34 -10.69
C PRO A 138 -12.46 -4.07 -11.89
N PRO A 139 -11.68 -4.53 -12.89
CA PRO A 139 -12.22 -5.17 -14.09
C PRO A 139 -13.11 -6.39 -13.82
N LEU A 140 -12.83 -7.20 -12.80
CA LEU A 140 -13.68 -8.33 -12.46
C LEU A 140 -15.05 -7.91 -11.91
N LEU A 141 -15.09 -6.82 -11.14
CA LEU A 141 -16.35 -6.25 -10.67
C LEU A 141 -17.15 -5.68 -11.86
N ALA A 142 -16.47 -4.97 -12.76
CA ALA A 142 -17.10 -4.45 -13.98
C ALA A 142 -17.64 -5.58 -14.88
N LEU A 143 -16.91 -6.69 -15.02
CA LEU A 143 -17.36 -7.87 -15.75
C LEU A 143 -18.62 -8.47 -15.10
N ALA A 144 -18.62 -8.66 -13.78
CA ALA A 144 -19.77 -9.18 -13.04
C ALA A 144 -21.04 -8.37 -13.33
N LEU A 145 -20.92 -7.05 -13.23
CA LEU A 145 -22.02 -6.12 -13.45
C LEU A 145 -22.46 -6.11 -14.91
N GLY A 146 -21.52 -6.10 -15.85
CA GLY A 146 -21.81 -6.14 -17.28
C GLY A 146 -22.57 -7.39 -17.70
N CYS A 147 -22.17 -8.56 -17.18
CA CYS A 147 -22.89 -9.82 -17.40
C CYS A 147 -24.36 -9.72 -16.94
N GLU A 148 -24.62 -9.12 -15.77
CA GLU A 148 -25.98 -9.02 -15.25
C GLU A 148 -26.84 -8.03 -16.04
N VAL A 149 -26.26 -6.91 -16.47
CA VAL A 149 -26.94 -5.97 -17.38
C VAL A 149 -27.32 -6.66 -18.68
N MET A 150 -26.40 -7.43 -19.29
CA MET A 150 -26.68 -8.17 -20.53
C MET A 150 -27.79 -9.21 -20.36
N ARG A 151 -27.81 -9.96 -19.24
CA ARG A 151 -28.92 -10.87 -18.92
C ARG A 151 -30.24 -10.15 -18.77
N SER A 152 -30.25 -9.01 -18.08
CA SER A 152 -31.46 -8.21 -17.90
C SER A 152 -32.04 -7.70 -19.22
N MET A 153 -31.19 -7.55 -20.24
CA MET A 153 -31.56 -7.16 -21.60
C MET A 153 -31.94 -8.35 -22.49
N GLY A 154 -31.93 -9.58 -21.95
CA GLY A 154 -32.31 -10.80 -22.68
C GLY A 154 -31.22 -11.36 -23.58
N HIS A 155 -29.96 -10.98 -23.36
CA HIS A 155 -28.82 -11.56 -24.10
C HIS A 155 -28.28 -12.81 -23.41
N ASP A 156 -27.96 -13.82 -24.21
CA ASP A 156 -27.13 -14.93 -23.77
C ASP A 156 -25.68 -14.48 -23.61
N LEU A 157 -25.02 -14.97 -22.55
CA LEU A 157 -23.63 -14.62 -22.28
C LEU A 157 -22.69 -15.65 -22.92
N GLU A 158 -21.81 -15.18 -23.80
CA GLU A 158 -20.69 -15.99 -24.30
C GLU A 158 -19.56 -16.13 -23.28
N TYR A 159 -19.48 -15.22 -22.30
CA TYR A 159 -18.40 -15.17 -21.32
C TYR A 159 -18.88 -14.66 -19.96
N THR A 160 -18.40 -15.29 -18.89
CA THR A 160 -18.79 -15.01 -17.50
C THR A 160 -17.59 -14.99 -16.56
N LEU A 161 -17.81 -14.53 -15.32
CA LEU A 161 -16.79 -14.60 -14.27
C LEU A 161 -16.31 -16.03 -13.99
N SER A 162 -17.18 -17.03 -14.13
CA SER A 162 -16.84 -18.44 -13.89
C SER A 162 -15.82 -18.95 -14.91
N ASP A 163 -15.74 -18.33 -16.08
CA ASP A 163 -14.75 -18.65 -17.12
C ASP A 163 -13.38 -18.03 -16.81
N VAL A 164 -13.33 -16.95 -16.01
CA VAL A 164 -12.10 -16.32 -15.53
C VAL A 164 -11.60 -17.00 -14.25
N PHE A 165 -12.51 -17.28 -13.32
CA PHE A 165 -12.24 -17.99 -12.06
C PHE A 165 -13.15 -19.21 -11.99
N PRO A 166 -12.68 -20.37 -12.48
CA PRO A 166 -13.37 -21.63 -12.25
C PRO A 166 -13.57 -21.79 -10.74
N LYS A 167 -14.76 -22.21 -10.33
CA LYS A 167 -14.98 -22.57 -8.92
C LYS A 167 -13.97 -23.67 -8.58
N ALA A 168 -13.19 -23.46 -7.52
CA ALA A 168 -12.35 -24.52 -6.98
C ALA A 168 -13.26 -25.66 -6.49
N ASP A 169 -12.90 -26.89 -6.86
CA ASP A 169 -13.60 -28.13 -6.51
C ASP A 169 -13.66 -28.36 -4.99
#